data_AF-A0A365P6I5-F1
#
_entry.id   AF-A0A365P6I5-F1
#
_cell.length_a   1.000
_cell.length_b   1.000
_cell.length_c   1.000
_cell.angle_alpha   90.00
_cell.angle_beta   90.00
_cell.angle_gamma   90.00
#
_symmetry.space_group_name_H-M   'P 1'
#
loop_
_entity.id
_entity.type
_entity.pdbx_description
1 polymer ?
#
loop_
_entity_poly.entity_id
_entity_poly.type
_entity_poly.pdbx_seq_one_letter_code
_entity_poly.pdbx_strand_id
1 'polypeptide(L)' 'MTMKDLDKAEVDELIVTTFRELKKAVNNYSKGSIELYSSTLRALVPLRGQVAKDEQDDA' A
#
# COMPACT_ATOMS: atom_id res chain seq x y z
N MET A 1 19.53 -3.02 -4.45
CA MET A 1 18.33 -3.53 -5.13
C MET A 1 17.47 -2.31 -5.39
N THR A 2 17.60 -1.71 -6.57
CA THR A 2 16.92 -0.47 -6.94
C THR A 2 15.48 -0.79 -7.33
N MET A 3 14.51 0.01 -6.84
CA MET A 3 13.06 -0.09 -7.07
C MET A 3 12.64 0.20 -8.53
N LYS A 4 13.45 -0.21 -9.51
CA LYS A 4 13.10 -0.10 -10.93
C LYS A 4 12.39 -1.39 -11.32
N ASP A 5 11.16 -1.23 -11.79
CA ASP A 5 10.31 -2.23 -12.44
C ASP A 5 9.40 -3.05 -11.52
N LEU A 6 8.59 -2.37 -10.71
CA LEU A 6 7.34 -2.96 -10.23
C LEU A 6 6.28 -2.74 -11.31
N ASP A 7 5.80 -3.83 -11.94
CA ASP A 7 4.70 -3.78 -12.91
C ASP A 7 3.46 -3.20 -12.22
N LYS A 8 2.82 -2.21 -12.84
CA LYS A 8 1.59 -1.60 -12.32
C LYS A 8 0.53 -2.65 -11.95
N ALA A 9 0.44 -3.73 -12.71
CA ALA A 9 -0.45 -4.83 -12.41
C ALA A 9 -0.10 -5.53 -11.08
N GLU A 10 1.20 -5.74 -10.82
CA GLU A 10 1.69 -6.31 -9.55
C GLU A 10 1.42 -5.36 -8.37
N VAL A 11 1.58 -4.05 -8.58
CA VAL A 11 1.28 -3.04 -7.55
C VAL A 11 -0.21 -3.03 -7.22
N ASP A 12 -1.08 -3.04 -8.22
CA ASP A 12 -2.53 -3.06 -8.02
C ASP A 12 -2.97 -4.36 -7.32
N GLU A 13 -2.42 -5.51 -7.70
CA GLU A 13 -2.70 -6.79 -7.05
C GLU A 13 -2.22 -6.82 -5.58
N LEU A 14 -1.06 -6.24 -5.31
CA LEU A 14 -0.51 -6.12 -3.96
C LEU A 14 -1.38 -5.20 -3.08
N ILE A 15 -1.87 -4.08 -3.63
CA ILE A 15 -2.79 -3.17 -2.94
C ILE A 15 -4.10 -3.90 -2.60
N VAL A 16 -4.72 -4.57 -3.57
CA VAL A 16 -5.98 -5.31 -3.37
C VAL A 16 -5.83 -6.39 -2.31
N THR A 17 -4.74 -7.15 -2.36
CA THR A 17 -4.44 -8.22 -1.40
C THR A 17 -4.26 -7.63 0.00
N THR A 18 -3.48 -6.55 0.13
CA THR A 18 -3.25 -5.86 1.40
C THR A 18 -4.56 -5.36 2.01
N PHE A 19 -5.43 -4.72 1.23
CA PHE A 19 -6.74 -4.26 1.71
C PHE A 19 -7.65 -5.41 2.17
N ARG A 20 -7.61 -6.55 1.47
CA ARG A 20 -8.40 -7.74 1.84
C ARG A 20 -7.94 -8.33 3.16
N GLU A 21 -6.64 -8.44 3.37
CA GLU A 21 -6.07 -8.94 4.62
C GLU A 21 -6.34 -7.98 5.78
N LEU A 22 -6.22 -6.68 5.52
CA LEU A 22 -6.51 -5.64 6.51
C LEU A 22 -7.98 -5.66 6.93
N LYS A 23 -8.92 -5.86 5.99
CA LYS A 23 -10.35 -6.02 6.31
C LYS A 23 -10.62 -7.27 7.16
N LYS A 24 -9.93 -8.38 6.90
CA LYS A 24 -10.01 -9.59 7.74
C LYS A 24 -9.43 -9.33 9.14
N ALA A 25 -8.29 -8.63 9.21
CA ALA A 25 -7.64 -8.30 10.47
C ALA A 25 -8.50 -7.33 11.31
N VAL A 26 -9.09 -6.31 10.71
CA VAL A 26 -10.03 -5.38 11.35
C VAL A 26 -11.24 -6.10 11.91
N ASN A 27 -11.76 -7.11 11.20
CA ASN A 27 -12.90 -7.90 11.68
C ASN A 27 -12.53 -8.88 12.81
N ASN A 28 -11.25 -9.27 12.94
CA ASN A 28 -10.79 -10.29 13.88
C ASN A 28 -9.98 -9.76 15.07
N TYR A 29 -9.46 -8.53 15.04
CA TYR A 29 -8.58 -7.98 16.08
C TYR A 29 -9.18 -6.77 16.81
N SER A 30 -8.78 -6.61 18.08
CA SER A 30 -9.19 -5.50 18.94
C SER A 30 -8.81 -4.13 18.37
N LYS A 31 -9.48 -3.06 18.84
CA LYS A 31 -9.31 -1.66 18.43
C LYS A 31 -7.85 -1.21 18.21
N GLY A 32 -6.91 -1.68 19.04
CA GLY A 32 -5.49 -1.31 18.94
C GLY A 32 -4.79 -1.84 17.68
N SER A 33 -5.20 -3.01 17.17
CA SER A 33 -4.64 -3.54 15.92
C SER A 33 -5.13 -2.74 14.72
N ILE A 34 -6.40 -2.29 14.74
CA ILE A 34 -6.98 -1.44 13.69
C ILE A 34 -6.23 -0.10 13.58
N GLU A 35 -5.88 0.51 14.71
CA GLU A 35 -5.10 1.76 14.74
C GLU A 35 -3.69 1.57 14.15
N LEU A 36 -3.01 0.48 14.52
CA LEU A 36 -1.68 0.17 13.99
C LEU A 36 -1.72 -0.05 12.48
N TYR A 37 -2.66 -0.86 11.99
CA TYR A 37 -2.83 -1.12 10.56
C TYR A 37 -3.23 0.13 9.77
N SER A 38 -4.09 0.98 10.33
CA SER A 38 -4.48 2.25 9.71
C SER A 38 -3.30 3.22 9.61
N SER A 39 -2.43 3.24 10.63
CA SER A 39 -1.19 4.03 10.62
C SER A 39 -0.26 3.57 9.50
N THR A 40 -0.05 2.26 9.36
CA THR A 40 0.78 1.69 8.29
C THR A 40 0.23 2.04 6.91
N LEU A 41 -1.09 1.92 6.69
CA LEU A 41 -1.71 2.31 5.42
C LEU A 41 -1.53 3.80 5.09
N ARG A 42 -1.66 4.69 6.09
CA ARG A 42 -1.41 6.13 5.88
C ARG A 42 0.03 6.41 5.46
N ALA A 43 1.00 5.65 5.97
CA ALA A 43 2.40 5.79 5.58
C ALA A 43 2.67 5.34 4.13
N LEU A 44 1.83 4.46 3.57
CA LEU A 44 1.95 4.01 2.17
C LEU A 44 1.41 5.01 1.14
N VAL A 45 0.48 5.89 1.54
CA VAL A 45 -0.09 6.94 0.66
C VAL A 45 0.98 7.87 0.06
N PRO A 46 1.90 8.47 0.85
CA PRO A 46 2.94 9.33 0.29
C PRO A 46 3.96 8.56 -0.56
N LEU A 47 4.14 7.25 -0.35
CA LEU A 47 5.00 6.42 -1.19
C LEU A 47 4.39 6.22 -2.58
N ARG A 48 3.07 5.98 -2.66
CA ARG A 48 2.35 5.93 -3.94
C ARG A 48 2.43 7.26 -4.71
N GLY A 49 2.36 8.38 -3.99
CA GLY A 49 2.50 9.71 -4.60
C GLY A 49 3.89 10.01 -5.15
N GLN A 50 4.94 9.40 -4.59
CA GLN A 50 6.30 9.51 -5.11
C GLN A 50 6.47 8.67 -6.39
N VAL A 51 6.01 7.42 -6.38
CA VAL A 51 6.03 6.56 -7.58
C VAL A 51 5.27 7.19 -8.74
N ALA A 52 4.09 7.76 -8.49
CA ALA A 52 3.30 8.41 -9.54
C ALA A 52 3.93 9.69 -10.11
N LYS A 53 4.80 10.37 -9.35
CA LYS A 53 5.57 11.52 -9.83
C LYS A 53 6.76 11.08 -10.67
N ASP A 54 7.49 10.07 -10.20
CA ASP A 54 8.63 9.52 -10.92
C ASP A 54 8.21 8.96 -12.30
N GLU A 55 7.04 8.30 -12.39
CA GLU A 55 6.44 7.86 -13.67
C GLU A 55 6.06 9.02 -14.61
N GLN A 56 5.82 10.22 -14.07
CA GLN A 56 5.41 11.40 -14.84
C GLN A 56 6.61 12.19 -15.37
N ASP A 57 7.74 12.15 -14.67
CA ASP A 57 8.99 12.81 -15.05
C ASP A 57 9.82 11.97 -16.04
N ASP A 58 9.60 10.66 -16.10
CA ASP A 58 10.24 9.72 -17.05
C ASP A 58 9.52 9.59 -18.42
N ALA A 59 8.43 10.34 -18.65
CA ALA A 59 7.60 10.32 -19.88
C ALA A 59 7.81 11.56 -20.78
#